data_AF-A0A7K1FQJ0-F1
#
_entry.id   AF-A0A7K1FQJ0-F1
#
_cell.length_a   1.000
_cell.length_b   1.000
_cell.length_c   1.000
_cell.angle_alpha   90.00
_cell.angle_beta   90.00
_cell.angle_gamma   90.00
#
_symmetry.space_group_name_H-M   'P 1'
#
loop_
_entity.id
_entity.type
_entity.pdbx_description
1 polymer ?
#
loop_
_entity_poly.entity_id
_entity_poly.type
_entity_poly.pdbx_seq_one_letter_code
_entity_poly.pdbx_strand_id
1 'polypeptide(L)'
;MSRSVVLRSVPPVLLALAVVVLLLASPWSGRGVTPAAALEPNPPDVTAAGLTGSAATYQQVPTCRMADTRSGTSLVAGTVRNFRVSGVDGFPAQGGRSGGCGIPATATSITATFTAVSAEGTGFLKAWGRGSAPPAATTMNFGAALNQSIGVVVPVTPAGLSVLSAGRPTHLVVDVTGYFAPAPYLVALSNGRVVASSRMTALQHNGTGAWTITFDRDLTGCAVAASSFSRFTASAYAEGNRVHVGTALPAQGSMWAPDAPADAYFQISLTC
;
A
#
# COMPACT_ATOMS: atom_id res chain seq x y z
N MET A 1 -2.99 -97.86 66.17
CA MET A 1 -3.73 -97.89 64.89
C MET A 1 -3.25 -96.71 64.07
N SER A 2 -2.44 -96.85 63.02
CA SER A 2 -2.75 -97.45 61.70
C SER A 2 -3.64 -96.55 60.84
N ARG A 3 -3.03 -95.76 59.94
CA ARG A 3 -3.12 -95.94 58.48
C ARG A 3 -2.16 -95.01 57.72
N SER A 4 -1.70 -95.44 56.56
CA SER A 4 -0.74 -94.73 55.68
C SER A 4 -1.29 -94.62 54.25
N VAL A 5 -1.29 -93.41 53.66
CA VAL A 5 -1.32 -93.12 52.19
C VAL A 5 -0.62 -91.74 51.99
N VAL A 6 0.33 -91.41 51.10
CA VAL A 6 1.13 -92.06 50.03
C VAL A 6 0.87 -91.53 48.59
N LEU A 7 1.89 -90.84 48.04
CA LEU A 7 2.26 -90.58 46.62
C LEU A 7 1.62 -89.44 45.76
N ARG A 8 2.55 -88.72 45.07
CA ARG A 8 2.45 -87.98 43.76
C ARG A 8 1.71 -86.62 43.77
N SER A 9 2.05 -85.60 42.95
CA SER A 9 3.13 -85.42 41.93
C SER A 9 3.47 -83.92 41.69
N VAL A 10 4.59 -83.63 41.02
CA VAL A 10 5.30 -82.32 40.81
C VAL A 10 6.10 -82.42 39.49
N PRO A 11 6.51 -81.37 38.71
CA PRO A 11 6.46 -79.88 38.82
C PRO A 11 5.62 -79.26 37.64
N PRO A 12 5.90 -78.12 36.92
CA PRO A 12 6.81 -76.94 37.08
C PRO A 12 6.19 -75.54 36.73
N VAL A 13 7.06 -74.50 36.59
CA VAL A 13 6.85 -73.16 35.92
C VAL A 13 6.05 -72.11 36.74
N LEU A 14 6.51 -70.86 36.98
CA LEU A 14 7.79 -70.16 36.72
C LEU A 14 8.10 -69.13 37.84
N LEU A 15 9.26 -68.46 37.78
CA LEU A 15 9.77 -67.52 38.80
C LEU A 15 8.99 -66.18 38.87
N ALA A 16 8.97 -65.59 40.07
CA ALA A 16 8.83 -64.15 40.28
C ALA A 16 9.81 -63.69 41.39
N LEU A 17 10.75 -62.80 41.07
CA LEU A 17 11.58 -62.13 42.08
C LEU A 17 10.84 -60.90 42.64
N ALA A 18 10.87 -60.73 43.95
CA ALA A 18 10.44 -59.49 44.58
C ALA A 18 11.56 -58.44 44.49
N VAL A 19 11.22 -57.24 43.99
CA VAL A 19 12.09 -56.05 44.02
C VAL A 19 11.41 -54.97 44.86
N VAL A 20 12.17 -54.38 45.78
CA VAL A 20 11.67 -53.38 46.74
C VAL A 20 11.49 -52.03 46.05
N VAL A 21 10.31 -51.42 46.20
CA VAL A 21 10.04 -50.04 45.78
C VAL A 21 10.26 -49.10 46.96
N LEU A 22 11.30 -48.26 46.89
CA LEU A 22 11.50 -47.16 47.84
C LEU A 22 10.71 -45.93 47.37
N LEU A 23 9.87 -45.39 48.26
CA LEU A 23 9.19 -44.11 48.03
C LEU A 23 10.14 -42.94 48.36
N LEU A 24 10.51 -42.15 47.35
CA LEU A 24 11.14 -40.85 47.53
C LEU A 24 10.13 -39.74 47.24
N ALA A 25 9.79 -38.97 48.27
CA ALA A 25 8.93 -37.79 48.14
C ALA A 25 9.78 -36.59 47.68
N SER A 26 9.79 -36.31 46.38
CA SER A 26 10.43 -35.10 45.83
C SER A 26 9.60 -33.86 46.14
N PRO A 27 10.11 -32.86 46.90
CA PRO A 27 9.40 -31.61 47.09
C PRO A 27 9.35 -30.82 45.78
N TRP A 28 8.15 -30.48 45.32
CA TRP A 28 7.97 -29.51 44.22
C TRP A 28 8.48 -28.14 44.67
N SER A 29 9.69 -27.78 44.26
CA SER A 29 10.16 -26.40 44.23
C SER A 29 9.42 -25.66 43.13
N GLY A 30 8.25 -25.10 43.50
CA GLY A 30 7.44 -24.27 42.61
C GLY A 30 8.29 -23.14 42.03
N ARG A 31 8.53 -23.17 40.72
CA ARG A 31 9.17 -22.04 40.02
C ARG A 31 8.26 -20.83 40.19
N GLY A 32 8.73 -19.84 40.93
CA GLY A 32 8.07 -18.54 40.99
C GLY A 32 7.93 -18.01 39.57
N VAL A 33 6.71 -17.61 39.20
CA VAL A 33 6.45 -16.94 37.93
C VAL A 33 7.23 -15.63 37.96
N THR A 34 8.33 -15.58 37.21
CA THR A 34 9.03 -14.31 36.95
C THR A 34 8.02 -13.33 36.36
N PRO A 35 7.91 -12.09 36.88
CA PRO A 35 6.98 -11.12 36.32
C PRO A 35 7.27 -10.96 34.82
N ALA A 36 6.22 -10.71 34.04
CA ALA A 36 6.30 -10.63 32.59
C ALA A 36 7.48 -9.73 32.18
N ALA A 37 8.34 -10.23 31.29
CA ALA A 37 9.43 -9.45 30.75
C ALA A 37 8.86 -8.13 30.21
N ALA A 38 9.44 -7.01 30.62
CA ALA A 38 8.95 -5.70 30.21
C ALA A 38 8.81 -5.66 28.69
N LEU A 39 7.70 -5.07 28.21
CA LEU A 39 7.53 -4.82 26.77
C LEU A 39 8.80 -4.14 26.27
N GLU A 40 9.46 -4.76 25.30
CA GLU A 40 10.66 -4.18 24.69
C GLU A 40 10.32 -2.73 24.28
N PRO A 41 11.15 -1.74 24.63
CA PRO A 41 10.85 -0.36 24.31
C PRO A 41 10.64 -0.26 22.81
N ASN A 42 9.54 0.41 22.40
CA ASN A 42 9.30 0.69 20.98
C ASN A 42 10.61 1.24 20.39
N PRO A 43 11.04 0.73 19.21
CA PRO A 43 12.28 1.19 18.61
C PRO A 43 12.24 2.72 18.50
N PRO A 44 13.37 3.41 18.73
CA PRO A 44 13.42 4.87 18.64
C PRO A 44 12.83 5.28 17.31
N ASP A 45 11.86 6.19 17.35
CA ASP A 45 10.91 6.45 16.25
C ASP A 45 11.61 6.37 14.90
N VAL A 46 11.34 5.29 14.16
CA VAL A 46 11.93 5.07 12.84
C VAL A 46 11.38 6.13 11.90
N THR A 47 12.06 7.27 11.88
CA THR A 47 11.98 8.31 10.86
C THR A 47 12.21 7.58 9.55
N ALA A 48 11.11 7.23 8.87
CA ALA A 48 11.10 6.16 7.89
C ALA A 48 12.21 6.43 6.87
N ALA A 49 13.25 5.60 6.89
CA ALA A 49 14.44 5.79 6.07
C ALA A 49 13.98 5.78 4.62
N GLY A 50 13.96 6.98 4.04
CA GLY A 50 12.91 7.31 3.08
C GLY A 50 12.90 6.36 1.90
N LEU A 51 11.79 5.65 1.71
CA LEU A 51 11.43 5.12 0.41
C LEU A 51 11.04 6.33 -0.47
N THR A 52 12.03 7.14 -0.83
CA THR A 52 11.96 8.41 -1.58
C THR A 52 11.67 8.13 -3.05
N GLY A 53 10.53 7.49 -3.27
CA GLY A 53 10.31 6.58 -4.37
C GLY A 53 9.25 5.55 -3.97
N SER A 54 8.13 6.01 -3.41
CA SER A 54 6.91 5.20 -3.42
C SER A 54 6.61 4.88 -4.87
N ALA A 55 6.65 3.58 -5.22
CA ALA A 55 6.42 3.13 -6.58
C ALA A 55 5.06 3.65 -7.04
N ALA A 56 5.06 4.52 -8.06
CA ALA A 56 3.83 5.07 -8.59
C ALA A 56 3.26 4.07 -9.61
N THR A 57 2.13 3.46 -9.30
CA THR A 57 1.48 2.50 -10.19
C THR A 57 0.68 3.24 -11.26
N TYR A 58 0.69 2.68 -12.47
CA TYR A 58 -0.04 3.24 -13.60
C TYR A 58 -1.50 2.77 -13.57
N GLN A 59 -2.43 3.72 -13.49
CA GLN A 59 -3.85 3.47 -13.63
C GLN A 59 -4.34 4.02 -14.97
N GLN A 60 -4.74 3.13 -15.88
CA GLN A 60 -5.45 3.51 -17.10
C GLN A 60 -6.81 4.15 -16.76
N VAL A 61 -7.22 5.15 -17.53
CA VAL A 61 -8.59 5.67 -17.58
C VAL A 61 -9.15 5.54 -18.99
N PRO A 62 -10.48 5.45 -19.19
CA PRO A 62 -11.08 5.61 -20.51
C PRO A 62 -10.70 6.97 -21.10
N THR A 63 -10.24 7.00 -22.36
CA THR A 63 -9.68 8.20 -23.01
C THR A 63 -10.56 9.43 -22.79
N CYS A 64 -10.01 10.44 -22.11
CA CYS A 64 -10.78 11.57 -21.59
C CYS A 64 -10.19 12.91 -22.01
N ARG A 65 -11.02 13.74 -22.65
CA ARG A 65 -10.70 15.14 -22.93
C ARG A 65 -10.63 15.92 -21.63
N MET A 66 -9.40 16.17 -21.15
CA MET A 66 -9.14 16.96 -19.94
C MET A 66 -9.27 18.44 -20.23
N ALA A 67 -8.80 18.90 -21.40
CA ALA A 67 -8.88 20.29 -21.82
C ALA A 67 -8.96 20.41 -23.36
N ASP A 68 -9.68 21.42 -23.83
CA ASP A 68 -9.78 21.80 -25.24
C ASP A 68 -9.96 23.31 -25.34
N THR A 69 -8.86 24.02 -25.63
CA THR A 69 -8.88 25.50 -25.65
C THR A 69 -9.51 26.09 -26.91
N ARG A 70 -10.01 25.27 -27.85
CA ARG A 70 -10.57 25.74 -29.14
C ARG A 70 -11.97 26.36 -29.01
N SER A 71 -12.67 26.08 -27.92
CA SER A 71 -13.95 26.72 -27.56
C SER A 71 -13.78 28.03 -26.77
N GLY A 72 -12.57 28.56 -26.66
CA GLY A 72 -12.26 29.80 -25.97
C GLY A 72 -10.94 30.40 -26.45
N THR A 73 -10.23 31.10 -25.56
CA THR A 73 -8.92 31.68 -25.88
C THR A 73 -7.85 30.61 -26.13
N SER A 74 -6.94 30.88 -27.07
CA SER A 74 -5.71 30.10 -27.29
C SER A 74 -4.74 30.24 -26.09
N LEU A 75 -3.61 29.51 -26.14
CA LEU A 75 -2.48 29.77 -25.25
C LEU A 75 -1.70 30.99 -25.75
N VAL A 76 -1.87 32.13 -25.08
CA VAL A 76 -1.10 33.36 -25.37
C VAL A 76 0.39 33.10 -25.12
N ALA A 77 1.24 33.45 -26.09
CA ALA A 77 2.68 33.27 -25.98
C ALA A 77 3.26 34.01 -24.76
N GLY A 78 4.18 33.37 -24.04
CA GLY A 78 4.77 33.90 -22.80
C GLY A 78 3.87 33.78 -21.56
N THR A 79 2.60 33.39 -21.70
CA THR A 79 1.64 33.32 -20.59
C THR A 79 1.44 31.88 -20.11
N VAL A 80 1.47 31.66 -18.80
CA VAL A 80 1.16 30.37 -18.18
C VAL A 80 -0.35 30.23 -17.99
N ARG A 81 -0.96 29.19 -18.56
CA ARG A 81 -2.34 28.79 -18.29
C ARG A 81 -2.38 27.58 -17.36
N ASN A 82 -3.31 27.61 -16.41
CA ASN A 82 -3.53 26.53 -15.45
C ASN A 82 -4.76 25.71 -15.85
N PHE A 83 -4.69 24.40 -15.66
CA PHE A 83 -5.74 23.43 -15.97
C PHE A 83 -6.01 22.52 -14.77
N ARG A 84 -7.28 22.22 -14.53
CA ARG A 84 -7.70 21.13 -13.64
C ARG A 84 -7.31 19.78 -14.24
N VAL A 85 -6.92 18.85 -13.36
CA VAL A 85 -6.53 17.47 -13.71
C VAL A 85 -7.39 16.48 -12.95
N SER A 86 -7.58 16.72 -11.65
CA SER A 86 -8.33 15.86 -10.72
C SER A 86 -9.68 16.47 -10.31
N GLY A 87 -10.56 15.62 -9.78
CA GLY A 87 -11.92 16.00 -9.36
C GLY A 87 -12.95 15.94 -10.50
N VAL A 88 -14.18 16.37 -10.22
CA VAL A 88 -15.32 16.27 -11.15
C VAL A 88 -15.75 17.61 -11.76
N ASP A 89 -15.47 18.73 -11.08
CA ASP A 89 -16.03 20.04 -11.39
C ASP A 89 -15.14 20.93 -12.27
N GLY A 90 -15.79 21.82 -13.03
CA GLY A 90 -15.12 22.92 -13.72
C GLY A 90 -14.21 22.52 -14.88
N PHE A 91 -14.28 21.26 -15.35
CA PHE A 91 -13.68 20.81 -16.60
C PHE A 91 -14.32 21.43 -17.85
N PRO A 92 -15.66 21.64 -17.94
CA PRO A 92 -16.27 22.30 -19.10
C PRO A 92 -15.73 23.71 -19.36
N ALA A 93 -15.35 24.46 -18.32
CA ALA A 93 -14.75 25.80 -18.41
C ALA A 93 -13.32 25.81 -19.03
N GLN A 94 -12.71 24.64 -19.21
CA GLN A 94 -11.46 24.45 -19.95
C GLN A 94 -11.64 23.56 -21.20
N GLY A 95 -12.87 23.37 -21.66
CA GLY A 95 -13.22 22.50 -22.80
C GLY A 95 -13.12 20.99 -22.52
N GLY A 96 -12.98 20.61 -21.25
CA GLY A 96 -12.91 19.22 -20.81
C GLY A 96 -14.27 18.56 -20.58
N ARG A 97 -14.25 17.23 -20.44
CA ARG A 97 -15.41 16.38 -20.14
C ARG A 97 -16.10 16.79 -18.83
N SER A 98 -17.42 16.89 -18.84
CA SER A 98 -18.22 17.08 -17.62
C SER A 98 -18.13 15.86 -16.70
N GLY A 99 -17.98 16.09 -15.39
CA GLY A 99 -17.66 15.03 -14.41
C GLY A 99 -16.16 14.68 -14.34
N GLY A 100 -15.30 15.38 -15.10
CA GLY A 100 -13.86 15.19 -15.09
C GLY A 100 -13.38 13.90 -15.76
N CYS A 101 -12.16 13.48 -15.44
CA CYS A 101 -11.48 12.34 -16.05
C CYS A 101 -11.20 11.16 -15.09
N GLY A 102 -11.81 11.14 -13.90
CA GLY A 102 -11.60 10.06 -12.91
C GLY A 102 -10.20 10.03 -12.28
N ILE A 103 -9.42 11.10 -12.43
CA ILE A 103 -8.07 11.22 -11.89
C ILE A 103 -8.16 11.72 -10.44
N PRO A 104 -7.58 11.03 -9.45
CA PRO A 104 -7.59 11.45 -8.06
C PRO A 104 -6.57 12.56 -7.81
N ALA A 105 -6.77 13.35 -6.74
CA ALA A 105 -5.81 14.38 -6.33
C ALA A 105 -4.45 13.79 -5.86
N THR A 106 -4.39 12.48 -5.61
CA THR A 106 -3.17 11.72 -5.28
C THR A 106 -2.33 11.31 -6.51
N ALA A 107 -2.74 11.66 -7.73
CA ALA A 107 -1.93 11.44 -8.93
C ALA A 107 -0.68 12.34 -8.94
N THR A 108 0.47 11.78 -9.32
CA THR A 108 1.77 12.47 -9.41
C THR A 108 2.16 12.81 -10.84
N SER A 109 1.65 12.08 -11.82
CA SER A 109 1.77 12.41 -13.26
C SER A 109 0.59 11.86 -14.06
N ILE A 110 0.38 12.39 -15.27
CA ILE A 110 -0.63 11.90 -16.22
C ILE A 110 0.03 11.44 -17.51
N THR A 111 -0.56 10.42 -18.16
CA THR A 111 -0.23 10.02 -19.53
C THR A 111 -1.27 10.61 -20.47
N ALA A 112 -0.83 11.45 -21.41
CA ALA A 112 -1.74 12.22 -22.24
C ALA A 112 -1.20 12.46 -23.65
N THR A 113 -2.11 12.56 -24.61
CA THR A 113 -1.83 13.16 -25.91
C THR A 113 -2.04 14.67 -25.81
N PHE A 114 -0.95 15.43 -25.96
CA PHE A 114 -1.01 16.89 -26.12
C PHE A 114 -1.05 17.18 -27.61
N THR A 115 -2.00 18.02 -28.05
CA THR A 115 -2.10 18.45 -29.45
C THR A 115 -2.13 19.98 -29.54
N ALA A 116 -1.14 20.55 -30.22
CA ALA A 116 -1.14 21.93 -30.68
C ALA A 116 -2.01 22.03 -31.94
N VAL A 117 -2.96 22.96 -31.94
CA VAL A 117 -3.97 23.17 -32.97
C VAL A 117 -3.96 24.63 -33.41
N SER A 118 -4.07 24.85 -34.73
CA SER A 118 -4.12 26.19 -35.33
C SER A 118 -3.05 27.14 -34.80
N ALA A 119 -1.79 26.69 -34.76
CA ALA A 119 -0.68 27.51 -34.29
C ALA A 119 -0.36 28.64 -35.28
N GLU A 120 -0.13 29.85 -34.76
CA GLU A 120 0.16 31.06 -35.55
C GLU A 120 1.60 31.11 -36.10
N GLY A 121 2.37 30.04 -35.94
CA GLY A 121 3.78 29.95 -36.31
C GLY A 121 4.56 29.00 -35.40
N THR A 122 5.87 29.02 -35.51
CA THR A 122 6.77 28.15 -34.74
C THR A 122 6.83 28.52 -33.26
N GLY A 123 6.79 27.51 -32.40
CA GLY A 123 6.88 27.66 -30.95
C GLY A 123 7.08 26.33 -30.23
N PHE A 124 6.96 26.35 -28.91
CA PHE A 124 7.00 25.16 -28.08
C PHE A 124 6.10 25.29 -26.85
N LEU A 125 5.65 24.14 -26.34
CA LEU A 125 4.96 24.05 -25.05
C LEU A 125 5.91 23.57 -23.96
N LYS A 126 5.71 24.08 -22.74
CA LYS A 126 6.22 23.50 -21.50
C LYS A 126 5.04 23.17 -20.60
N ALA A 127 5.00 21.96 -20.05
CA ALA A 127 3.94 21.47 -19.17
C ALA A 127 4.53 20.90 -17.87
N TRP A 128 3.97 21.27 -16.72
CA TRP A 128 4.46 20.85 -15.41
C TRP A 128 3.39 20.94 -14.32
N GLY A 129 3.65 20.31 -13.16
CA GLY A 129 2.74 20.32 -12.03
C GLY A 129 2.59 21.73 -11.44
N ARG A 130 1.35 22.19 -11.27
CA ARG A 130 1.08 23.57 -10.86
C ARG A 130 1.61 23.85 -9.45
N GLY A 131 2.34 24.95 -9.30
CA GLY A 131 3.04 25.32 -8.07
C GLY A 131 4.50 24.86 -8.01
N SER A 132 4.91 23.93 -8.88
CA SER A 132 6.33 23.58 -9.07
C SER A 132 7.03 24.58 -9.99
N ALA A 133 8.37 24.60 -9.96
CA ALA A 133 9.18 25.39 -10.88
C ALA A 133 8.98 24.93 -12.34
N PRO A 134 8.92 25.84 -13.33
CA PRO A 134 8.84 25.47 -14.74
C PRO A 134 10.10 24.73 -15.21
N PRO A 135 9.99 23.68 -16.04
CA PRO A 135 11.13 22.88 -16.49
C PRO A 135 12.03 23.65 -17.45
N ALA A 136 13.33 23.31 -17.46
CA ALA A 136 14.27 23.81 -18.46
C ALA A 136 13.95 23.25 -19.86
N ALA A 137 13.62 21.96 -19.95
CA ALA A 137 13.24 21.25 -21.17
C ALA A 137 11.85 21.66 -21.72
N THR A 138 11.62 21.34 -22.99
CA THR A 138 10.33 21.50 -23.68
C THR A 138 9.51 20.21 -23.64
N THR A 139 8.18 20.32 -23.62
CA THR A 139 7.25 19.17 -23.69
C THR A 139 6.96 18.78 -25.14
N MET A 140 6.80 19.78 -26.02
CA MET A 140 6.71 19.58 -27.48
C MET A 140 7.06 20.86 -28.22
N ASN A 141 7.55 20.73 -29.45
CA ASN A 141 7.69 21.83 -30.41
C ASN A 141 6.49 21.80 -31.37
N PHE A 142 6.11 22.95 -31.92
CA PHE A 142 5.06 23.06 -32.93
C PHE A 142 5.38 24.13 -33.98
N GLY A 143 4.68 24.08 -35.12
CA GLY A 143 4.74 25.02 -36.23
C GLY A 143 3.36 25.31 -36.83
N ALA A 144 3.32 26.17 -37.85
CA ALA A 144 2.09 26.51 -38.57
C ALA A 144 1.61 25.39 -39.51
N ALA A 145 0.45 25.64 -40.15
CA ALA A 145 -0.18 24.85 -41.21
C ALA A 145 -0.71 23.45 -40.84
N LEU A 146 -0.16 22.77 -39.84
CA LEU A 146 -0.64 21.46 -39.39
C LEU A 146 -0.85 21.42 -37.87
N ASN A 147 -1.85 20.66 -37.44
CA ASN A 147 -1.99 20.29 -36.03
C ASN A 147 -0.95 19.22 -35.71
N GLN A 148 -0.27 19.35 -34.57
CA GLN A 148 0.81 18.46 -34.17
C GLN A 148 0.54 17.87 -32.79
N SER A 149 0.78 16.57 -32.63
CA SER A 149 0.49 15.83 -31.40
C SER A 149 1.73 15.11 -30.87
N ILE A 150 1.80 14.94 -29.56
CA ILE A 150 2.77 14.07 -28.88
C ILE A 150 2.08 13.28 -27.76
N GLY A 151 2.47 12.02 -27.56
CA GLY A 151 2.16 11.27 -26.34
C GLY A 151 3.22 11.56 -25.27
N VAL A 152 2.80 12.06 -24.11
CA VAL A 152 3.71 12.49 -23.03
C VAL A 152 3.26 11.98 -21.67
N VAL A 153 4.26 11.78 -20.78
CA VAL A 153 4.04 11.67 -19.34
C VAL A 153 4.46 13.00 -18.72
N VAL A 154 3.54 13.69 -18.04
CA VAL A 154 3.82 15.01 -17.42
C VAL A 154 3.47 15.00 -15.93
N PRO A 155 4.33 15.56 -15.05
CA PRO A 155 4.05 15.64 -13.62
C PRO A 155 2.88 16.58 -13.36
N VAL A 156 2.07 16.26 -12.35
CA VAL A 156 0.93 17.05 -11.89
C VAL A 156 0.97 17.22 -10.37
N THR A 157 0.18 18.15 -9.84
CA THR A 157 -0.02 18.34 -8.39
C THR A 157 -1.52 18.36 -8.08
N PRO A 158 -1.93 18.30 -6.80
CA PRO A 158 -3.32 18.55 -6.39
C PRO A 158 -3.87 19.92 -6.85
N ALA A 159 -2.99 20.90 -7.17
CA ALA A 159 -3.39 22.19 -7.72
C ALA A 159 -3.68 22.14 -9.24
N GLY A 160 -3.24 21.09 -9.94
CA GLY A 160 -3.46 20.85 -11.37
C GLY A 160 -2.18 20.85 -12.21
N LEU A 161 -2.34 21.18 -13.48
CA LEU A 161 -1.29 21.29 -14.50
C LEU A 161 -1.10 22.77 -14.89
N SER A 162 0.15 23.22 -15.00
CA SER A 162 0.51 24.48 -15.64
C SER A 162 1.07 24.21 -17.03
N VAL A 163 0.66 24.99 -18.03
CA VAL A 163 1.23 24.96 -19.39
C VAL A 163 1.56 26.37 -19.87
N LEU A 164 2.75 26.52 -20.44
CA LEU A 164 3.23 27.72 -21.13
C LEU A 164 3.31 27.43 -22.62
N SER A 165 2.83 28.36 -23.47
CA SER A 165 3.26 28.44 -24.87
C SER A 165 4.35 29.49 -25.03
N ALA A 166 5.38 29.21 -25.81
CA ALA A 166 6.46 30.13 -26.14
C ALA A 166 6.70 30.16 -27.66
N GLY A 167 7.23 31.27 -28.17
CA GLY A 167 7.33 31.54 -29.61
C GLY A 167 6.03 32.14 -30.16
N ARG A 168 5.00 31.32 -30.37
CA ARG A 168 3.72 31.75 -30.98
C ARG A 168 2.50 31.20 -30.23
N PRO A 169 1.32 31.84 -30.34
CA PRO A 169 0.09 31.28 -29.82
C PRO A 169 -0.34 30.01 -30.56
N THR A 170 -1.05 29.14 -29.83
CA THR A 170 -1.70 27.93 -30.36
C THR A 170 -2.84 27.51 -29.43
N HIS A 171 -3.86 26.83 -29.95
CA HIS A 171 -4.81 26.13 -29.08
C HIS A 171 -4.22 24.78 -28.67
N LEU A 172 -4.22 24.48 -27.37
CA LEU A 172 -3.94 23.15 -26.85
C LEU A 172 -5.24 22.33 -26.69
N VAL A 173 -5.16 21.06 -27.06
CA VAL A 173 -6.07 19.98 -26.65
C VAL A 173 -5.27 18.96 -25.84
N VAL A 174 -5.82 18.48 -24.72
CA VAL A 174 -5.22 17.42 -23.88
C VAL A 174 -6.23 16.29 -23.69
N ASP A 175 -5.92 15.14 -24.26
CA ASP A 175 -6.67 13.90 -24.08
C ASP A 175 -5.84 12.91 -23.22
N VAL A 176 -6.36 12.54 -22.05
CA VAL A 176 -5.67 11.72 -21.05
C VAL A 176 -6.06 10.25 -21.21
N THR A 177 -5.08 9.35 -21.11
CA THR A 177 -5.23 7.88 -21.19
C THR A 177 -5.00 7.16 -19.86
N GLY A 178 -4.39 7.84 -18.88
CA GLY A 178 -4.09 7.27 -17.58
C GLY A 178 -3.32 8.25 -16.68
N TYR A 179 -3.00 7.78 -15.48
CA TYR A 179 -2.21 8.53 -14.50
C TYR A 179 -1.32 7.60 -13.69
N PHE A 180 -0.26 8.15 -13.11
CA PHE A 180 0.51 7.47 -12.08
C PHE A 180 0.12 8.03 -10.72
N ALA A 181 -0.06 7.16 -9.72
CA ALA A 181 -0.29 7.54 -8.33
C ALA A 181 0.52 6.62 -7.40
N PRO A 182 0.91 7.07 -6.20
CA PRO A 182 1.59 6.22 -5.23
C PRO A 182 0.80 4.94 -4.93
N ALA A 183 1.49 3.80 -4.92
CA ALA A 183 0.91 2.54 -4.47
C ALA A 183 0.32 2.68 -3.06
N PRO A 184 -0.81 2.03 -2.74
CA PRO A 184 -1.35 2.05 -1.38
C PRO A 184 -0.39 1.32 -0.42
N TYR A 185 -0.03 1.97 0.68
CA TYR A 185 0.82 1.40 1.72
C TYR A 185 0.49 1.97 3.10
N LEU A 186 0.89 1.26 4.14
CA LEU A 186 0.75 1.70 5.54
C LEU A 186 1.91 1.16 6.39
N VAL A 187 2.34 1.95 7.36
CA VAL A 187 3.23 1.57 8.46
C VAL A 187 2.60 2.03 9.77
N ALA A 188 2.34 1.10 10.69
CA ALA A 188 1.78 1.39 12.02
C ALA A 188 2.58 0.73 13.14
N LEU A 189 2.58 1.38 14.31
CA LEU A 189 3.11 0.83 15.55
C LEU A 189 2.05 -0.05 16.24
N SER A 190 2.50 -0.87 17.20
CA SER A 190 1.68 -1.70 18.09
C SER A 190 0.57 -0.94 18.83
N ASN A 191 0.75 0.36 19.10
CA ASN A 191 -0.27 1.21 19.71
C ASN A 191 -1.25 1.86 18.70
N GLY A 192 -1.27 1.38 17.45
CA GLY A 192 -2.12 1.91 16.38
C GLY A 192 -1.66 3.24 15.77
N ARG A 193 -0.53 3.82 16.23
CA ARG A 193 -0.02 5.07 15.65
C ARG A 193 0.56 4.81 14.25
N VAL A 194 -0.10 5.31 13.22
CA VAL A 194 0.41 5.33 11.84
C VAL A 194 1.64 6.24 11.77
N VAL A 195 2.74 5.72 11.21
CA VAL A 195 4.02 6.45 11.03
C VAL A 195 4.15 6.96 9.59
N ALA A 196 3.69 6.18 8.62
CA ALA A 196 3.62 6.56 7.22
C ALA A 196 2.45 5.84 6.53
N SER A 197 1.83 6.48 5.54
CA SER A 197 0.82 5.81 4.70
C SER A 197 0.67 6.49 3.34
N SER A 198 0.04 5.76 2.41
CA SER A 198 -0.39 6.24 1.11
C SER A 198 -1.81 5.76 0.88
N ARG A 199 -2.71 6.70 0.51
CA ARG A 199 -4.12 6.45 0.16
C ARG A 199 -4.99 5.84 1.28
N MET A 200 -4.48 5.72 2.50
CA MET A 200 -5.25 5.33 3.69
C MET A 200 -6.26 6.43 4.04
N THR A 201 -7.50 6.04 4.37
CA THR A 201 -8.54 6.92 4.90
C THR A 201 -8.86 6.64 6.38
N ALA A 202 -8.69 5.40 6.84
CA ALA A 202 -8.84 5.03 8.25
C ALA A 202 -7.98 3.81 8.63
N LEU A 203 -7.64 3.72 9.92
CA LEU A 203 -7.14 2.52 10.59
C LEU A 203 -8.05 2.26 11.80
N GLN A 204 -8.54 1.03 11.94
CA GLN A 204 -9.35 0.57 13.05
C GLN A 204 -8.64 -0.58 13.77
N HIS A 205 -8.67 -0.55 15.11
CA HIS A 205 -8.32 -1.68 15.96
C HIS A 205 -9.58 -2.50 16.24
N ASN A 206 -9.54 -3.80 15.95
CA ASN A 206 -10.70 -4.70 16.06
C ASN A 206 -10.57 -5.66 17.27
N GLY A 207 -9.42 -5.68 17.93
CA GLY A 207 -9.04 -6.57 19.02
C GLY A 207 -7.53 -6.84 19.00
N THR A 208 -6.98 -7.50 20.02
CA THR A 208 -5.54 -7.79 20.12
C THR A 208 -5.02 -8.48 18.85
N GLY A 209 -4.07 -7.85 18.19
CA GLY A 209 -3.46 -8.31 16.94
C GLY A 209 -4.30 -8.10 15.68
N ALA A 210 -5.54 -7.63 15.78
CA ALA A 210 -6.50 -7.56 14.66
C ALA A 210 -6.79 -6.10 14.25
N TRP A 211 -6.51 -5.77 13.00
CA TRP A 211 -6.67 -4.41 12.46
C TRP A 211 -7.45 -4.40 11.15
N THR A 212 -8.17 -3.31 10.89
CA THR A 212 -8.80 -3.03 9.59
C THR A 212 -8.33 -1.68 9.06
N ILE A 213 -7.63 -1.70 7.93
CA ILE A 213 -7.25 -0.51 7.17
C ILE A 213 -8.33 -0.24 6.14
N THR A 214 -8.70 1.04 5.94
CA THR A 214 -9.56 1.47 4.84
C THR A 214 -8.77 2.41 3.92
N PHE A 215 -8.93 2.27 2.60
CA PHE A 215 -8.27 3.06 1.58
C PHE A 215 -9.27 3.88 0.74
N ASP A 216 -8.76 4.87 0.00
CA ASP A 216 -9.51 5.81 -0.84
C ASP A 216 -10.04 5.21 -2.17
N ARG A 217 -9.77 3.93 -2.42
CA ARG A 217 -10.09 3.21 -3.67
C ARG A 217 -10.45 1.75 -3.41
N ASP A 218 -11.16 1.15 -4.35
CA ASP A 218 -11.28 -0.31 -4.45
C ASP A 218 -9.91 -0.96 -4.69
N LEU A 219 -9.71 -2.11 -4.03
CA LEU A 219 -8.50 -2.93 -4.01
C LEU A 219 -8.77 -4.33 -4.59
N THR A 220 -9.96 -4.58 -5.14
CA THR A 220 -10.32 -5.82 -5.83
C THR A 220 -9.29 -6.15 -6.91
N GLY A 221 -8.61 -7.29 -6.76
CA GLY A 221 -7.54 -7.75 -7.65
C GLY A 221 -6.11 -7.33 -7.24
N CYS A 222 -5.94 -6.47 -6.23
CA CYS A 222 -4.62 -6.13 -5.69
C CYS A 222 -4.03 -7.29 -4.86
N ALA A 223 -2.73 -7.52 -4.97
CA ALA A 223 -2.00 -8.38 -4.04
C ALA A 223 -1.58 -7.58 -2.79
N VAL A 224 -1.75 -8.17 -1.60
CA VAL A 224 -1.33 -7.58 -0.32
C VAL A 224 -0.08 -8.29 0.19
N ALA A 225 0.99 -7.53 0.44
CA ALA A 225 2.11 -7.99 1.23
C ALA A 225 2.04 -7.38 2.64
N ALA A 226 2.21 -8.22 3.66
CA ALA A 226 2.26 -7.82 5.06
C ALA A 226 3.60 -8.24 5.69
N SER A 227 4.16 -7.39 6.54
CA SER A 227 5.36 -7.69 7.32
C SER A 227 5.30 -7.08 8.71
N SER A 228 6.05 -7.67 9.63
CA SER A 228 6.27 -7.16 10.99
C SER A 228 7.77 -7.09 11.28
N PHE A 229 8.14 -6.76 12.52
CA PHE A 229 9.52 -6.65 12.98
C PHE A 229 9.80 -7.59 14.16
N SER A 230 11.08 -7.88 14.40
CA SER A 230 11.53 -8.79 15.47
C SER A 230 10.86 -10.17 15.34
N ARG A 231 10.33 -10.72 16.43
CA ARG A 231 9.75 -12.06 16.50
C ARG A 231 8.29 -12.17 16.05
N PHE A 232 7.63 -11.10 15.59
CA PHE A 232 6.19 -11.12 15.30
C PHE A 232 5.88 -11.58 13.87
N THR A 233 4.76 -12.25 13.67
CA THR A 233 4.18 -12.57 12.36
C THR A 233 3.14 -11.50 11.98
N ALA A 234 3.00 -11.24 10.67
CA ALA A 234 1.92 -10.45 10.11
C ALA A 234 1.34 -11.15 8.87
N SER A 235 0.02 -11.12 8.75
CA SER A 235 -0.74 -11.62 7.60
C SER A 235 -1.83 -10.62 7.24
N ALA A 236 -2.24 -10.57 5.97
CA ALA A 236 -3.30 -9.67 5.55
C ALA A 236 -4.03 -10.17 4.29
N TYR A 237 -5.26 -9.72 4.11
CA TYR A 237 -6.03 -9.86 2.86
C TYR A 237 -6.81 -8.57 2.55
N ALA A 238 -7.09 -8.33 1.27
CA ALA A 238 -7.91 -7.21 0.83
C ALA A 238 -9.36 -7.66 0.59
N GLU A 239 -10.32 -6.79 0.91
CA GLU A 239 -11.74 -6.96 0.63
C GLU A 239 -12.36 -5.60 0.29
N GLY A 240 -12.82 -5.42 -0.96
CA GLY A 240 -13.29 -4.13 -1.46
C GLY A 240 -12.22 -3.03 -1.29
N ASN A 241 -12.53 -1.97 -0.54
CA ASN A 241 -11.58 -0.90 -0.23
C ASN A 241 -10.84 -1.07 1.12
N ARG A 242 -10.89 -2.27 1.73
CA ARG A 242 -10.28 -2.57 3.03
C ARG A 242 -9.13 -3.56 2.92
N VAL A 243 -8.25 -3.51 3.91
CA VAL A 243 -7.28 -4.56 4.20
C VAL A 243 -7.43 -4.98 5.65
N HIS A 244 -7.69 -6.25 5.87
CA HIS A 244 -7.73 -6.85 7.20
C HIS A 244 -6.35 -7.42 7.50
N VAL A 245 -5.81 -7.10 8.68
CA VAL A 245 -4.45 -7.46 9.10
C VAL A 245 -4.51 -8.24 10.41
N GLY A 246 -3.87 -9.41 10.43
CA GLY A 246 -3.53 -10.16 11.63
C GLY A 246 -2.07 -9.94 12.01
N THR A 247 -1.80 -9.72 13.29
CA THR A 247 -0.47 -9.63 13.90
C THR A 247 -0.42 -10.53 15.13
N ALA A 248 0.65 -11.30 15.27
CA ALA A 248 0.74 -12.34 16.29
C ALA A 248 2.18 -12.65 16.72
N LEU A 249 2.30 -13.34 17.86
CA LEU A 249 3.53 -13.98 18.30
C LEU A 249 3.51 -15.45 17.84
N PRO A 250 4.48 -15.89 17.01
CA PRO A 250 4.59 -17.27 16.60
C PRO A 250 4.93 -18.16 17.80
N ALA A 251 4.39 -19.38 17.79
CA ALA A 251 4.41 -20.25 18.95
C ALA A 251 5.85 -20.69 19.33
N GLN A 252 6.27 -20.34 20.53
CA GLN A 252 7.62 -20.66 21.00
C GLN A 252 7.76 -22.15 21.31
N GLY A 253 8.62 -22.84 20.55
CA GLY A 253 9.03 -24.22 20.82
C GLY A 253 8.23 -25.32 20.11
N SER A 254 7.23 -25.00 19.28
CA SER A 254 6.54 -26.00 18.45
C SER A 254 5.99 -25.39 17.16
N MET A 255 6.34 -25.97 16.01
CA MET A 255 5.80 -25.60 14.69
C MET A 255 4.30 -25.94 14.51
N TRP A 256 3.70 -26.64 15.47
CA TRP A 256 2.31 -27.10 15.43
C TRP A 256 1.39 -26.39 16.44
N ALA A 257 1.95 -25.52 17.27
CA ALA A 257 1.16 -24.68 18.16
C ALA A 257 0.73 -23.39 17.42
N PRO A 258 -0.49 -22.88 17.63
CA PRO A 258 -0.99 -21.72 16.91
C PRO A 258 -0.32 -20.42 17.38
N ASP A 259 -0.09 -19.50 16.45
CA ASP A 259 0.33 -18.13 16.73
C ASP A 259 -0.67 -17.43 17.68
N ALA A 260 -0.15 -16.72 18.69
CA ALA A 260 -0.95 -16.01 19.68
C ALA A 260 -1.18 -14.55 19.23
N PRO A 261 -2.44 -14.09 19.03
CA PRO A 261 -2.71 -12.72 18.58
C PRO A 261 -2.09 -11.67 19.51
N ALA A 262 -1.35 -10.72 18.93
CA ALA A 262 -0.55 -9.76 19.68
C ALA A 262 -0.36 -8.46 18.88
N ASP A 263 -0.60 -7.32 19.52
CA ASP A 263 -0.45 -6.01 18.90
C ASP A 263 1.03 -5.69 18.62
N ALA A 264 1.39 -5.62 17.33
CA ALA A 264 2.77 -5.48 16.87
C ALA A 264 2.95 -4.26 15.95
N TYR A 265 4.20 -3.88 15.69
CA TYR A 265 4.52 -3.07 14.50
C TYR A 265 4.11 -3.85 13.24
N PHE A 266 3.50 -3.19 12.26
CA PHE A 266 3.28 -3.81 10.95
C PHE A 266 3.37 -2.82 9.79
N GLN A 267 3.79 -3.35 8.65
CA GLN A 267 3.83 -2.67 7.36
C GLN A 267 2.99 -3.45 6.35
N ILE A 268 2.17 -2.73 5.59
CA ILE A 268 1.41 -3.24 4.45
C ILE A 268 1.86 -2.49 3.19
N SER A 269 2.06 -3.23 2.10
CA SER A 269 2.17 -2.67 0.75
C SER A 269 1.28 -3.43 -0.21
N LEU A 270 0.52 -2.71 -1.04
CA LEU A 270 -0.36 -3.29 -2.06
C LEU A 270 0.20 -3.10 -3.46
N THR A 271 0.15 -4.17 -4.25
CA THR A 271 0.49 -4.18 -5.67
C THR A 271 -0.81 -4.27 -6.48
N CYS A 272 -1.08 -3.23 -7.26
CA CYS A 272 -2.18 -3.09 -8.21
C CYS A 272 -1.65 -2.43 -9.48
#